data_AF-A0A355QKP8-F1
#
_entry.id   AF-A0A355QKP8-F1
#
_cell.length_a   1.000
_cell.length_b   1.000
_cell.length_c   1.000
_cell.angle_alpha   90.00
_cell.angle_beta   90.00
_cell.angle_gamma   90.00
#
_symmetry.space_group_name_H-M   'P 1'
#
loop_
_entity.id
_entity.type
_entity.pdbx_description
1 polymer ?
#
loop_
_entity_poly.entity_id
_entity_poly.type
_entity_poly.pdbx_seq_one_letter_code
_entity_poly.pdbx_strand_id
1 'polypeptide(L)'
;VGVVMTGSAIAVVVVAFDTESIAKMASAFVLLTLGLVNLAVLVLRASEIRSYAPAFRSPLYPFTQLAGMAISGYLIVRLGTQALVFVAAVAAVGWAWHHLYA
;
A
#
# COMPACT_ATOMS: atom_id res chain seq x y z
N VAL A 1 9.28 -22.62 14.32
CA VAL A 1 10.19 -21.94 13.36
C VAL A 1 9.65 -20.56 12.95
N GLY A 2 8.44 -20.46 12.38
CA GLY A 2 7.89 -19.17 11.91
C GLY A 2 7.88 -18.03 12.93
N VAL A 3 7.42 -18.29 14.16
CA VAL A 3 7.38 -17.29 15.25
C VAL A 3 8.78 -16.81 15.65
N VAL A 4 9.75 -17.73 15.67
CA VAL A 4 11.14 -17.38 16.00
C VAL A 4 11.74 -16.51 14.90
N MET A 5 11.48 -16.86 13.63
CA MET A 5 11.95 -16.09 12.47
C MET A 5 11.36 -14.68 12.41
N THR A 6 10.05 -14.53 12.61
CA THR A 6 9.41 -13.22 12.60
C THR A 6 9.85 -12.39 13.81
N GLY A 7 9.96 -13.02 14.99
CA GLY A 7 10.46 -12.38 16.20
C GLY A 7 11.90 -11.88 16.04
N SER A 8 12.81 -12.69 15.49
CA SER A 8 14.20 -12.28 15.25
C SER A 8 14.30 -11.18 14.20
N ALA A 9 13.49 -11.23 13.14
CA ALA A 9 13.47 -10.19 12.11
C ALA A 9 13.04 -8.84 12.69
N ILE A 10 11.98 -8.82 13.51
CA ILE A 10 11.52 -7.60 14.19
C ILE A 10 12.59 -7.09 15.16
N ALA A 11 13.23 -7.97 15.94
CA ALA A 11 14.28 -7.59 16.87
C ALA A 11 15.46 -6.90 16.17
N VAL A 12 15.91 -7.43 15.03
CA VAL A 12 16.97 -6.80 14.21
C VAL A 12 16.55 -5.42 13.73
N VAL A 13 15.32 -5.27 13.24
CA VAL A 13 14.81 -3.98 12.75
C VAL A 13 14.73 -2.94 13.88
N VAL A 14 14.26 -3.32 15.06
CA VAL A 14 14.12 -2.43 16.22
C VAL A 14 15.49 -1.95 16.74
N VAL A 15 16.53 -2.76 16.65
CA VAL A 15 17.88 -2.36 17.06
C VAL A 15 18.56 -1.50 15.98
N ALA A 16 18.30 -1.76 14.70
CA ALA A 16 18.94 -1.07 13.59
C ALA A 16 18.31 0.28 13.24
N PHE A 17 17.01 0.48 13.52
CA PHE A 17 16.26 1.67 13.13
C PHE A 17 15.58 2.33 14.32
N ASP A 18 15.46 3.66 14.24
CA ASP A 18 14.69 4.40 15.22
C ASP A 18 13.18 4.10 15.10
N THR A 19 12.49 4.12 16.25
CA THR A 19 11.07 3.77 16.35
C THR A 19 10.20 4.69 15.47
N GLU A 20 10.56 5.97 15.35
CA GLU A 20 9.84 6.93 14.49
C GLU A 20 9.93 6.53 13.02
N SER A 21 11.12 6.11 12.57
CA SER A 21 11.35 5.71 11.17
C SER A 21 10.59 4.43 10.83
N ILE A 22 10.59 3.45 11.75
CA ILE A 22 9.83 2.20 11.60
C ILE A 22 8.34 2.50 11.45
N ALA A 23 7.79 3.35 12.32
CA ALA A 23 6.38 3.74 12.28
C ALA A 23 6.01 4.40 10.95
N LYS A 24 6.84 5.33 10.46
CA LYS A 24 6.61 6.00 9.16
C LYS A 24 6.61 5.02 7.99
N MET A 25 7.55 4.07 7.96
CA MET A 25 7.62 3.08 6.88
C MET A 25 6.41 2.14 6.90
N ALA A 26 6.02 1.66 8.09
CA ALA A 26 4.83 0.81 8.24
C ALA A 26 3.56 1.54 7.82
N SER A 27 3.35 2.78 8.28
CA SER A 27 2.20 3.59 7.89
C SER A 27 2.19 3.88 6.38
N ALA A 28 3.35 4.17 5.78
CA ALA A 28 3.45 4.39 4.34
C ALA A 28 3.04 3.16 3.53
N PHE A 29 3.46 1.96 3.96
CA PHE A 29 3.05 0.71 3.33
C PHE A 29 1.53 0.50 3.39
N VAL A 30 0.94 0.70 4.57
CA VAL A 30 -0.52 0.58 4.75
C VAL A 30 -1.27 1.59 3.88
N LEU A 31 -0.85 2.85 3.84
CA LEU A 31 -1.47 3.87 2.99
C LEU A 31 -1.32 3.55 1.50
N LEU A 32 -0.16 3.06 1.08
CA LEU A 32 0.06 2.64 -0.31
C LEU A 32 -0.89 1.51 -0.69
N THR A 33 -0.98 0.45 0.13
CA THR A 33 -1.89 -0.66 -0.11
C THR A 33 -3.36 -0.21 -0.13
N LEU A 34 -3.75 0.71 0.76
CA LEU A 34 -5.09 1.29 0.76
C LEU A 34 -5.39 2.05 -0.54
N GLY A 35 -4.44 2.86 -1.01
CA GLY A 35 -4.56 3.58 -2.29
C GLY A 35 -4.69 2.62 -3.48
N LEU A 36 -3.83 1.59 -3.54
CA LEU A 36 -3.85 0.58 -4.59
C LEU A 36 -5.12 -0.26 -4.60
N VAL A 37 -5.66 -0.62 -3.43
CA VAL A 37 -6.93 -1.35 -3.32
C VAL A 37 -8.10 -0.50 -3.79
N ASN A 38 -8.14 0.79 -3.44
CA ASN A 38 -9.18 1.70 -3.95
C ASN A 38 -9.11 1.83 -5.48
N LEU A 39 -7.89 1.94 -6.04
CA LEU A 39 -7.67 1.93 -7.49
C LEU A 39 -8.13 0.61 -8.11
N ALA A 40 -7.75 -0.53 -7.53
CA ALA A 40 -8.13 -1.85 -8.02
C ALA A 40 -9.66 -2.02 -8.05
N VAL A 41 -10.37 -1.61 -6.99
CA VAL A 41 -11.84 -1.66 -6.97
C VAL A 41 -12.45 -0.79 -8.07
N LEU A 42 -11.88 0.39 -8.32
CA LEU A 42 -12.36 1.29 -9.38
C LEU A 42 -12.15 0.68 -10.77
N VAL A 43 -10.96 0.14 -11.04
CA VAL A 43 -10.62 -0.54 -12.30
C VAL A 43 -11.50 -1.78 -12.51
N LEU A 44 -11.60 -2.66 -11.52
CA LEU A 44 -12.39 -3.89 -11.60
C LEU A 44 -13.88 -3.61 -11.88
N ARG A 45 -14.43 -2.53 -11.30
CA ARG A 45 -15.82 -2.11 -11.56
C ARG A 45 -15.97 -1.43 -12.92
N ALA A 46 -14.99 -0.64 -13.36
CA ALA A 46 -15.01 0.02 -14.67
C ALA A 46 -14.83 -0.97 -15.83
N SER A 47 -14.10 -2.06 -15.63
CA SER A 47 -13.85 -3.10 -16.64
C SER A 47 -14.96 -4.15 -16.76
N GLU A 48 -16.03 -4.07 -15.96
CA GLU A 48 -17.20 -4.97 -15.99
C GLU A 48 -16.85 -6.47 -16.12
N ILE A 49 -15.83 -6.93 -15.39
CA ILE A 49 -15.34 -8.31 -15.51
C ILE A 49 -16.40 -9.26 -14.96
N ARG A 50 -16.87 -10.23 -15.76
CA ARG A 50 -17.91 -11.22 -15.36
C ARG A 50 -17.60 -11.99 -14.08
N SER A 51 -16.32 -12.19 -13.77
CA SER A 51 -15.88 -12.89 -12.55
C SER A 51 -15.92 -12.02 -11.29
N TYR A 52 -16.16 -10.71 -11.41
CA TYR A 52 -16.21 -9.79 -10.28
C TYR A 52 -17.65 -9.46 -9.89
N ALA A 53 -18.17 -10.19 -8.90
CA ALA A 53 -19.51 -10.00 -8.35
C ALA A 53 -19.44 -9.35 -6.95
N PRO A 54 -19.46 -8.01 -6.83
CA PRO A 54 -19.33 -7.35 -5.53
C PRO A 54 -20.59 -7.55 -4.67
N ALA A 55 -20.44 -8.17 -3.50
CA ALA A 55 -21.52 -8.34 -2.52
C ALA A 55 -21.98 -7.01 -1.89
N PHE A 56 -21.12 -5.99 -1.86
CA PHE A 56 -21.40 -4.67 -1.33
C PHE A 56 -21.18 -3.57 -2.38
N ARG A 57 -22.14 -2.65 -2.49
CA ARG A 57 -22.02 -1.44 -3.32
C ARG A 57 -21.86 -0.23 -2.41
N SER A 58 -20.75 0.49 -2.55
CA SER A 58 -20.53 1.71 -1.79
C SER A 58 -21.57 2.77 -2.18
N PRO A 59 -22.25 3.42 -1.21
CA PRO A 59 -23.38 4.31 -1.47
C PRO A 59 -23.01 5.57 -2.29
N LEU A 60 -21.74 5.95 -2.30
CA LEU A 60 -21.21 7.14 -3.00
C LEU A 60 -20.14 6.76 -4.05
N TYR A 61 -20.30 5.61 -4.71
CA TYR A 61 -19.42 5.24 -5.82
C TYR A 61 -19.52 6.27 -6.97
N PRO A 62 -18.42 6.73 -7.59
CA PRO A 62 -17.01 6.39 -7.34
C PRO A 62 -16.27 7.33 -6.37
N PHE A 63 -16.94 8.36 -5.85
CA PHE A 63 -16.32 9.42 -5.05
C PHE A 63 -15.65 8.90 -3.78
N THR A 64 -16.21 7.87 -3.14
CA THR A 64 -15.60 7.26 -1.94
C THR A 64 -14.21 6.69 -2.21
N GLN A 65 -14.03 6.02 -3.34
CA GLN A 65 -12.77 5.39 -3.73
C GLN A 65 -11.74 6.45 -4.13
N LEU A 66 -12.17 7.47 -4.86
CA LEU A 66 -11.33 8.61 -5.22
C LEU A 66 -10.86 9.38 -3.98
N ALA A 67 -11.75 9.63 -3.02
CA ALA A 67 -11.40 10.27 -1.75
C ALA A 67 -10.41 9.42 -0.95
N GLY A 68 -10.65 8.11 -0.83
CA GLY A 68 -9.74 7.18 -0.15
C GLY A 68 -8.34 7.16 -0.78
N MET A 69 -8.26 7.12 -2.10
CA MET A 69 -7.00 7.18 -2.85
C MET A 69 -6.30 8.53 -2.67
N ALA A 70 -7.02 9.65 -2.79
CA ALA A 70 -6.48 10.99 -2.64
C ALA A 70 -5.96 11.25 -1.23
N ILE A 71 -6.72 10.88 -0.19
CA ILE A 71 -6.32 11.01 1.22
C ILE A 71 -5.09 10.15 1.49
N SER A 72 -5.04 8.92 0.98
CA SER A 72 -3.88 8.04 1.16
C SER A 72 -2.62 8.67 0.55
N GLY A 73 -2.71 9.18 -0.68
CA GLY A 73 -1.61 9.90 -1.34
C GLY A 73 -1.18 11.15 -0.57
N TYR A 74 -2.13 11.97 -0.11
CA TYR A 74 -1.85 13.15 0.68
C TYR A 74 -1.12 12.84 1.98
N LEU A 75 -1.59 11.81 2.70
CA LEU A 75 -0.97 11.38 3.96
C LEU A 75 0.46 10.87 3.73
N ILE A 76 0.71 10.09 2.67
CA ILE A 76 2.07 9.62 2.34
C ILE A 76 3.04 10.80 2.15
N VAL A 77 2.61 11.86 1.45
CA VAL A 77 3.43 13.07 1.27
C VAL A 77 3.68 13.76 2.62
N ARG A 78 2.68 13.78 3.51
CA ARG A 78 2.77 14.38 4.86
C ARG A 78 3.67 13.59 5.83
N LEU A 79 3.88 12.29 5.63
CA LEU A 79 4.76 11.47 6.47
C LEU A 79 6.25 11.85 6.34
N GLY A 80 6.61 12.54 5.26
CA GLY A 80 7.96 13.02 5.00
C GLY A 80 8.74 12.16 4.01
N THR A 81 9.99 12.55 3.76
CA THR A 81 10.81 12.03 2.66
C THR A 81 11.11 10.54 2.77
N GLN A 82 11.26 10.01 3.99
CA GLN A 82 11.53 8.59 4.23
C GLN A 82 10.41 7.69 3.68
N ALA A 83 9.15 8.07 3.92
CA ALA A 83 7.99 7.34 3.42
C ALA A 83 7.90 7.40 1.89
N LEU A 84 8.16 8.57 1.29
CA LEU A 84 8.16 8.74 -0.16
C LEU A 84 9.22 7.89 -0.85
N VAL A 85 10.45 7.88 -0.32
CA VAL A 85 11.55 7.05 -0.84
C VAL A 85 11.19 5.58 -0.74
N PHE A 86 10.63 5.13 0.39
CA PHE A 86 10.20 3.76 0.57
C PHE A 86 9.11 3.36 -0.44
N VAL A 87 8.07 4.17 -0.59
CA VAL A 87 6.98 3.92 -1.55
C VAL A 87 7.51 3.88 -2.98
N ALA A 88 8.39 4.82 -3.36
CA ALA A 88 9.01 4.85 -4.68
C ALA A 88 9.88 3.61 -4.93
N ALA A 89 10.66 3.17 -3.95
CA ALA A 89 11.47 1.96 -4.04
C ALA A 89 10.61 0.71 -4.25
N VAL A 90 9.54 0.55 -3.45
CA VAL A 90 8.61 -0.58 -3.58
C VAL A 90 7.90 -0.56 -4.94
N ALA A 91 7.45 0.61 -5.39
CA ALA A 91 6.83 0.76 -6.70
C ALA A 91 7.80 0.45 -7.85
N ALA A 92 9.05 0.92 -7.76
CA ALA A 92 10.09 0.64 -8.75
C ALA A 92 10.45 -0.85 -8.81
N VAL A 93 10.57 -1.51 -7.64
CA VAL A 93 10.80 -2.96 -7.57
C VAL A 93 9.64 -3.72 -8.19
N GLY A 94 8.40 -3.36 -7.87
CA GLY A 94 7.20 -3.97 -8.48
C GLY A 94 7.15 -3.78 -9.99
N TRP A 95 7.49 -2.58 -10.47
CA TRP A 95 7.55 -2.26 -11.89
C TRP A 95 8.66 -3.03 -12.62
N ALA A 96 9.86 -3.08 -12.03
CA ALA A 96 10.99 -3.84 -12.57
C ALA A 96 10.67 -5.34 -12.61
N TRP A 97 10.06 -5.88 -11.55
CA TRP A 97 9.62 -7.26 -11.52
C TRP A 97 8.61 -7.56 -12.64
N HIS A 98 7.61 -6.69 -12.79
CA HIS A 98 6.65 -6.82 -13.89
C HIS A 98 7.36 -6.84 -15.24
N HIS A 99 8.32 -5.93 -15.51
CA HIS A 99 9.00 -5.91 -16.81
C HIS A 99 9.99 -7.06 -17.06
N LEU A 100 10.56 -7.65 -16.02
CA LEU A 100 11.53 -8.73 -16.16
C LEU A 100 10.87 -10.11 -16.31
N TYR A 101 9.69 -10.30 -15.69
CA TYR A 101 9.01 -11.59 -15.64
C TYR A 101 7.68 -11.65 -16.41
N ALA A 102 7.06 -10.52 -16.75
CA ALA A 102 5.86 -10.42 -17.59
C ALA A 102 6.14 -9.63 -18.88
#